data_AF-A0A7S6MC61-F1
#
_entry.id   AF-A0A7S6MC61-F1
#
_cell.length_a   1.000
_cell.length_b   1.000
_cell.length_c   1.000
_cell.angle_alpha   90.00
_cell.angle_beta   90.00
_cell.angle_gamma   90.00
#
_symmetry.space_group_name_H-M   'P 1'
#
loop_
_entity.id
_entity.type
_entity.pdbx_description
1 polymer ?
#
loop_
_entity_poly.entity_id
_entity_poly.type
_entity_poly.pdbx_seq_one_letter_code
_entity_poly.pdbx_strand_id
1 'polypeptide(L)'
;MRRHRETVIPARLSMPVRLARLVIACTGLGVGIALASCAPFATYPPIEGASSIDNPAYEPVPSIMAAAIQHVHARFGGEREYFINLPAGCPAKVYDLVIAKLGTGAPMTQPDQWTYHVTQVRSRAMNAECDLVFPRAGGGVGQITVHLRKELTGYSVQSSKIWNLPVEAPPPHYVPAPTPGSGG
;
A
#
# COMPACT_ATOMS: atom_id res chain seq x y z
N MET A 1 35.22 -51.12 -84.34
CA MET A 1 33.94 -51.58 -84.92
C MET A 1 32.80 -51.24 -83.96
N ARG A 2 31.84 -50.42 -84.43
CA ARG A 2 30.41 -50.28 -84.02
C ARG A 2 30.06 -50.52 -82.53
N ARG A 3 29.48 -49.54 -81.82
CA ARG A 3 28.08 -49.10 -82.00
C ARG A 3 27.85 -47.67 -81.49
N HIS A 4 27.08 -46.95 -82.29
CA HIS A 4 26.38 -45.70 -82.04
C HIS A 4 24.96 -45.98 -81.50
N ARG A 5 24.44 -45.04 -80.69
CA ARG A 5 23.09 -44.42 -80.63
C ARG A 5 22.79 -44.05 -79.17
N GLU A 6 22.85 -42.77 -78.81
CA GLU A 6 21.72 -41.81 -78.81
C GLU A 6 20.56 -42.36 -77.94
N THR A 7 20.02 -41.65 -76.94
CA THR A 7 19.32 -40.38 -77.12
C THR A 7 18.86 -39.80 -75.76
N VAL A 8 18.66 -38.48 -75.75
CA VAL A 8 17.77 -37.63 -74.91
C VAL A 8 18.15 -37.33 -73.46
N ILE A 9 18.67 -36.12 -73.30
CA ILE A 9 18.60 -35.25 -72.12
C ILE A 9 17.15 -34.76 -71.94
N PRO A 10 16.54 -34.88 -70.75
CA PRO A 10 15.57 -33.91 -70.31
C PRO A 10 16.22 -32.94 -69.32
N ALA A 11 16.09 -31.66 -69.66
CA ALA A 11 16.35 -30.53 -68.80
C ALA A 11 15.62 -30.66 -67.46
N ARG A 12 16.27 -30.27 -66.36
CA ARG A 12 15.57 -29.72 -65.20
C ARG A 12 16.45 -28.74 -64.43
N LEU A 13 16.11 -27.49 -64.66
CA LEU A 13 16.19 -26.30 -63.79
C LEU A 13 17.39 -26.18 -62.83
N SER A 14 18.24 -25.24 -63.23
CA SER A 14 19.02 -24.33 -62.42
C SER A 14 18.31 -23.78 -61.17
N MET A 15 19.03 -23.82 -60.04
CA MET A 15 19.15 -22.76 -59.01
C MET A 15 17.86 -22.25 -58.31
N PRO A 16 18.02 -21.43 -57.25
CA PRO A 16 18.64 -21.71 -55.98
C PRO A 16 17.57 -21.72 -54.87
N VAL A 17 17.82 -22.42 -53.77
CA VAL A 17 16.99 -22.37 -52.55
C VAL A 17 17.12 -20.97 -51.91
N ARG A 18 16.46 -19.98 -52.51
CA ARG A 18 16.21 -18.65 -51.95
C ARG A 18 14.71 -18.44 -51.85
N LEU A 19 13.98 -19.38 -51.23
CA LEU A 19 12.59 -19.14 -50.84
C LEU A 19 12.11 -20.13 -49.78
N ALA A 20 12.90 -20.34 -48.72
CA ALA A 20 12.45 -21.03 -47.51
C ALA A 20 12.56 -20.09 -46.29
N ARG A 21 12.02 -18.87 -46.45
CA ARG A 21 11.82 -17.89 -45.37
C ARG A 21 10.35 -17.45 -45.27
N LEU A 22 9.44 -18.35 -45.60
CA LEU A 22 8.03 -18.10 -45.45
C LEU A 22 7.38 -19.37 -44.89
N VAL A 23 6.53 -19.22 -43.88
CA VAL A 23 5.58 -20.23 -43.34
C VAL A 23 5.98 -21.02 -42.08
N ILE A 24 6.92 -20.55 -41.24
CA ILE A 24 6.92 -20.94 -39.80
C ILE A 24 7.13 -19.69 -38.93
N ALA A 25 6.12 -18.81 -38.87
CA ALA A 25 6.19 -17.60 -38.04
C ALA A 25 4.82 -17.09 -37.56
N CYS A 26 3.80 -17.94 -37.40
CA CYS A 26 2.47 -17.47 -36.95
C CYS A 26 1.74 -18.32 -35.89
N THR A 27 2.33 -19.41 -35.36
CA THR A 27 1.67 -20.27 -34.36
C THR A 27 2.60 -20.52 -33.16
N GLY A 28 3.01 -19.46 -32.47
CA GLY A 28 3.80 -19.62 -31.25
C GLY A 28 4.18 -18.35 -30.48
N LEU A 29 3.59 -17.19 -30.79
CA LEU A 29 4.02 -15.92 -30.19
C LEU A 29 2.84 -15.00 -29.79
N GLY A 30 1.74 -15.58 -29.32
CA GLY A 30 0.47 -14.87 -29.17
C GLY A 30 -0.16 -14.86 -27.77
N VAL A 31 0.54 -15.21 -26.70
CA VAL A 31 -0.02 -15.18 -25.33
C VAL A 31 1.05 -14.70 -24.36
N GLY A 32 1.12 -13.40 -24.09
CA GLY A 32 2.14 -12.87 -23.17
C GLY A 32 1.99 -11.43 -22.69
N ILE A 33 0.86 -10.75 -22.96
CA ILE A 33 0.70 -9.34 -22.57
C ILE A 33 -0.72 -9.11 -22.05
N ALA A 34 -0.97 -9.40 -20.76
CA ALA A 34 -2.17 -8.91 -20.06
C ALA A 34 -2.08 -8.93 -18.51
N LEU A 35 -0.91 -9.16 -17.90
CA LEU A 35 -0.77 -9.11 -16.43
C LEU A 35 -0.15 -7.79 -15.96
N ALA A 36 -0.50 -6.66 -16.58
CA ALA A 36 -0.36 -5.35 -15.95
C ALA A 36 -1.45 -5.26 -14.86
N SER A 37 -1.28 -6.01 -13.78
CA SER A 37 -2.20 -6.00 -12.66
C SER A 37 -2.12 -4.64 -11.97
N CYS A 38 -3.21 -3.88 -12.08
CA CYS A 38 -3.50 -2.82 -11.14
C CYS A 38 -3.55 -3.47 -9.74
N ALA A 39 -2.47 -3.41 -8.97
CA ALA A 39 -2.55 -3.77 -7.56
C ALA A 39 -3.56 -2.81 -6.92
N PRO A 40 -4.69 -3.31 -6.41
CA PRO A 40 -5.74 -2.44 -5.88
C PRO A 40 -5.15 -1.59 -4.76
N PHE A 41 -5.37 -0.28 -4.86
CA PHE A 41 -4.95 0.68 -3.87
C PHE A 41 -6.12 0.94 -2.94
N ALA A 42 -6.07 0.34 -1.76
CA ALA A 42 -7.10 0.51 -0.76
C ALA A 42 -6.72 1.66 0.18
N THR A 43 -7.65 2.58 0.42
CA THR A 43 -7.45 3.74 1.29
C THR A 43 -8.49 3.78 2.41
N TYR A 44 -8.05 4.20 3.60
CA TYR A 44 -8.89 4.51 4.75
C TYR A 44 -8.51 5.88 5.33
N PRO A 45 -9.46 6.80 5.58
CA PRO A 45 -10.87 6.73 5.17
C PRO A 45 -11.03 6.63 3.65
N PRO A 46 -12.17 6.14 3.14
CA PRO A 46 -12.42 6.12 1.69
C PRO A 46 -12.33 7.52 1.08
N ILE A 47 -11.70 7.62 -0.09
CA ILE A 47 -11.63 8.83 -0.90
C ILE A 47 -12.22 8.56 -2.28
N GLU A 48 -12.78 9.57 -2.92
CA GLU A 48 -13.36 9.44 -4.27
C GLU A 48 -12.30 8.94 -5.26
N GLY A 49 -12.65 7.92 -6.06
CA GLY A 49 -11.78 7.37 -7.10
C GLY A 49 -10.72 6.36 -6.64
N ALA A 50 -10.62 6.04 -5.35
CA ALA A 50 -9.76 4.97 -4.83
C ALA A 50 -10.58 3.76 -4.33
N SER A 51 -9.96 2.57 -4.30
CA SER A 51 -10.60 1.43 -3.62
C SER A 51 -10.68 1.71 -2.11
N SER A 52 -11.78 1.32 -1.48
CA SER A 52 -11.99 1.49 -0.05
C SER A 52 -11.39 0.35 0.75
N ILE A 53 -10.95 0.66 1.96
CA ILE A 53 -10.83 -0.32 3.04
C ILE A 53 -12.18 -0.36 3.75
N ASP A 54 -12.91 -1.46 3.60
CA ASP A 54 -14.28 -1.58 4.08
C ASP A 54 -14.37 -1.65 5.62
N ASN A 55 -13.35 -2.23 6.26
CA ASN A 55 -13.30 -2.34 7.71
C ASN A 55 -11.88 -2.05 8.25
N PRO A 56 -11.65 -0.90 8.92
CA PRO A 56 -10.35 -0.55 9.50
C PRO A 56 -9.95 -1.42 10.69
N ALA A 57 -10.85 -2.24 11.25
CA ALA A 57 -10.55 -3.17 12.33
C ALA A 57 -9.88 -4.48 11.84
N TYR A 58 -9.86 -4.74 10.53
CA TYR A 58 -9.21 -5.91 9.98
C TYR A 58 -7.76 -5.64 9.62
N GLU A 59 -6.92 -6.66 9.79
CA GLU A 59 -5.55 -6.61 9.29
C GLU A 59 -5.55 -6.36 7.77
N PRO A 60 -4.61 -5.56 7.26
CA PRO A 60 -3.40 -5.07 7.93
C PRO A 60 -3.52 -3.72 8.65
N VAL A 61 -4.71 -3.11 8.70
CA VAL A 61 -4.86 -1.67 8.97
C VAL A 61 -4.39 -1.27 10.37
N PRO A 62 -4.80 -1.94 11.46
CA PRO A 62 -4.33 -1.58 12.80
C PRO A 62 -2.81 -1.76 12.95
N SER A 63 -2.22 -2.76 12.28
CA SER A 63 -0.76 -2.98 12.29
C SER A 63 0.00 -1.86 11.59
N ILE A 64 -0.51 -1.35 10.47
CA ILE A 64 0.09 -0.22 9.75
C ILE A 64 0.04 1.04 10.62
N MET A 65 -1.11 1.33 11.24
CA MET A 65 -1.27 2.50 12.13
C MET A 65 -0.30 2.42 13.31
N ALA A 66 -0.26 1.28 14.02
CA ALA A 66 0.61 1.10 15.18
C ALA A 66 2.10 1.24 14.81
N ALA A 67 2.55 0.58 13.74
CA ALA A 67 3.96 0.66 13.31
C ALA A 67 4.36 2.09 12.92
N ALA A 68 3.46 2.85 12.27
CA ALA A 68 3.72 4.23 11.92
C ALA A 68 3.78 5.15 13.14
N ILE A 69 2.84 5.00 14.09
CA ILE A 69 2.84 5.77 15.35
C ILE A 69 4.11 5.46 16.15
N GLN A 70 4.48 4.18 16.30
CA GLN A 70 5.69 3.78 17.01
C GLN A 70 6.95 4.40 16.42
N HIS A 71 7.07 4.41 15.09
CA HIS A 71 8.20 5.06 14.39
C HIS A 71 8.25 6.56 14.63
N VAL A 72 7.11 7.25 14.53
CA VAL A 72 7.03 8.70 14.75
C VAL A 72 7.33 9.04 16.21
N HIS A 73 6.80 8.26 17.16
CA HIS A 73 7.05 8.44 18.58
C HIS A 73 8.52 8.19 18.94
N ALA A 74 9.15 7.13 18.43
CA ALA A 74 10.58 6.89 18.64
C ALA A 74 11.45 8.04 18.12
N ARG A 75 10.99 8.74 17.08
CA ARG A 75 11.72 9.86 16.47
C ARG A 75 11.49 11.21 17.15
N PHE A 76 10.28 11.48 17.67
CA PHE A 76 9.89 12.82 18.14
C PHE A 76 9.26 12.87 19.54
N GLY A 77 8.82 11.74 20.08
CA GLY A 77 8.00 11.68 21.29
C GLY A 77 8.78 11.80 22.60
N GLY A 78 10.02 11.32 22.63
CA GLY A 78 10.77 11.17 23.89
C GLY A 78 10.03 10.24 24.86
N GLU A 79 10.16 10.50 26.17
CA GLU A 79 9.55 9.67 27.23
C GLU A 79 8.13 10.14 27.63
N ARG A 80 7.50 11.03 26.85
CA ARG A 80 6.20 11.61 27.21
C ARG A 80 5.07 10.61 27.00
N GLU A 81 4.11 10.63 27.91
CA GLU A 81 2.80 10.04 27.66
C GLU A 81 2.18 10.70 26.41
N TYR A 82 1.51 9.89 25.59
CA TYR A 82 0.91 10.34 24.36
C TYR A 82 -0.45 9.71 24.12
N PHE A 83 -1.24 10.44 23.36
CA PHE A 83 -2.57 10.02 22.95
C PHE A 83 -2.57 9.70 21.46
N ILE A 84 -3.60 8.98 21.04
CA ILE A 84 -3.82 8.66 19.63
C ILE A 84 -5.19 9.18 19.19
N ASN A 85 -5.22 9.72 17.98
CA ASN A 85 -6.46 10.08 17.32
C ASN A 85 -6.47 9.39 15.95
N LEU A 86 -7.45 8.51 15.73
CA LEU A 86 -7.57 7.78 14.47
C LEU A 86 -8.44 8.58 13.48
N PRO A 87 -8.52 8.18 12.21
CA PRO A 87 -9.33 8.90 11.24
C PRO A 87 -10.80 9.02 11.68
N ALA A 88 -11.48 10.07 11.22
CA ALA A 88 -12.88 10.29 11.58
C ALA A 88 -13.76 9.08 11.18
N GLY A 89 -14.72 8.74 12.05
CA GLY A 89 -15.60 7.59 11.85
C GLY A 89 -14.98 6.23 12.20
N CYS A 90 -13.77 6.19 12.75
CA CYS A 90 -13.16 4.96 13.22
C CYS A 90 -13.84 4.46 14.51
N PRO A 91 -14.35 3.22 14.58
CA PRO A 91 -15.01 2.73 15.78
C PRO A 91 -14.01 2.46 16.91
N ALA A 92 -14.48 2.54 18.17
CA ALA A 92 -13.65 2.34 19.37
C ALA A 92 -12.80 1.06 19.33
N LYS A 93 -13.33 -0.03 18.75
CA LYS A 93 -12.62 -1.29 18.57
C LYS A 93 -11.29 -1.14 17.82
N VAL A 94 -11.18 -0.21 16.87
CA VAL A 94 -9.92 0.01 16.14
C VAL A 94 -8.89 0.69 17.03
N TYR A 95 -9.32 1.63 17.89
CA TYR A 95 -8.44 2.20 18.91
C TYR A 95 -7.89 1.10 19.81
N ASP A 96 -8.75 0.20 20.31
CA ASP A 96 -8.31 -0.92 21.15
C ASP A 96 -7.27 -1.80 20.46
N LEU A 97 -7.48 -2.13 19.18
CA LEU A 97 -6.55 -2.92 18.38
C LEU A 97 -5.21 -2.21 18.14
N VAL A 98 -5.23 -0.91 17.88
CA VAL A 98 -4.00 -0.11 17.68
C VAL A 98 -3.24 0.03 18.99
N ILE A 99 -3.92 0.35 20.10
CA ILE A 99 -3.31 0.49 21.43
C ILE A 99 -2.72 -0.83 21.90
N ALA A 100 -3.44 -1.95 21.70
CA ALA A 100 -2.93 -3.28 22.04
C ALA A 100 -1.62 -3.61 21.30
N LYS A 101 -1.46 -3.13 20.06
CA LYS A 101 -0.22 -3.31 19.28
C LYS A 101 0.90 -2.37 19.69
N LEU A 102 0.56 -1.15 20.10
CA LEU A 102 1.53 -0.18 20.64
C LEU A 102 2.01 -0.58 22.04
N GLY A 103 1.17 -1.26 22.82
CA GLY A 103 1.41 -1.60 24.22
C GLY A 103 1.28 -0.42 25.18
N THR A 104 1.00 0.79 24.67
CA THR A 104 0.84 2.03 25.43
C THR A 104 0.03 3.06 24.65
N GLY A 105 -0.27 4.19 25.29
CA GLY A 105 -1.07 5.28 24.76
C GLY A 105 -2.56 5.11 25.04
N ALA A 106 -3.30 6.20 24.88
CA ALA A 106 -4.74 6.25 25.11
C ALA A 106 -5.45 7.02 23.99
N PRO A 107 -6.75 6.81 23.75
CA PRO A 107 -7.51 7.64 22.82
C PRO A 107 -7.51 9.11 23.27
N MET A 108 -7.35 10.03 22.32
CA MET A 108 -7.49 11.46 22.55
C MET A 108 -8.93 11.80 22.94
N THR A 109 -9.11 12.50 24.06
CA THR A 109 -10.40 12.98 24.56
C THR A 109 -10.48 14.50 24.65
N GLN A 110 -9.33 15.19 24.64
CA GLN A 110 -9.24 16.65 24.74
C GLN A 110 -8.31 17.24 23.64
N PRO A 111 -8.65 18.38 23.01
CA PRO A 111 -7.89 19.01 21.92
C PRO A 111 -6.41 19.31 22.19
N ASP A 112 -6.05 19.57 23.43
CA ASP A 112 -4.74 20.05 23.87
C ASP A 112 -3.76 18.91 24.26
N GLN A 113 -4.22 17.66 24.20
CA GLN A 113 -3.40 16.49 24.50
C GLN A 113 -2.29 16.27 23.48
N TRP A 114 -1.12 15.81 23.96
CA TRP A 114 0.03 15.44 23.10
C TRP A 114 -0.30 14.20 22.26
N THR A 115 -0.77 14.42 21.03
CA THR A 115 -1.51 13.40 20.27
C THR A 115 -0.90 13.11 18.91
N TYR A 116 -0.74 11.84 18.56
CA TYR A 116 -0.49 11.41 17.18
C TYR A 116 -1.82 11.19 16.47
N HIS A 117 -2.08 11.96 15.42
CA HIS A 117 -3.30 11.87 14.64
C HIS A 117 -3.03 11.11 13.34
N VAL A 118 -3.58 9.91 13.19
CA VAL A 118 -3.58 9.21 11.91
C VAL A 118 -4.67 9.83 11.05
N THR A 119 -4.30 10.38 9.89
CA THR A 119 -5.24 11.02 8.97
C THR A 119 -5.66 10.08 7.84
N GLN A 120 -4.72 9.25 7.36
CA GLN A 120 -4.98 8.34 6.26
C GLN A 120 -4.06 7.13 6.30
N VAL A 121 -4.59 5.97 5.95
CA VAL A 121 -3.85 4.73 5.70
C VAL A 121 -4.10 4.28 4.29
N ARG A 122 -3.05 3.83 3.62
CA ARG A 122 -3.09 3.32 2.26
C ARG A 122 -2.37 1.99 2.19
N SER A 123 -2.92 1.02 1.47
CA SER A 123 -2.31 -0.30 1.29
C SER A 123 -2.26 -0.68 -0.19
N ARG A 124 -1.11 -1.21 -0.62
CA ARG A 124 -0.84 -1.72 -1.98
C ARG A 124 -0.02 -3.00 -1.89
N ALA A 125 -0.67 -4.15 -2.00
CA ALA A 125 -0.02 -5.46 -1.92
C ALA A 125 0.87 -5.59 -0.66
N MET A 126 2.20 -5.49 -0.82
CA MET A 126 3.18 -5.58 0.28
C MET A 126 3.66 -4.22 0.81
N ASN A 127 3.18 -3.11 0.25
CA ASN A 127 3.55 -1.77 0.68
C ASN A 127 2.35 -1.09 1.35
N ALA A 128 2.63 -0.22 2.30
CA ALA A 128 1.64 0.61 2.94
C ALA A 128 2.18 2.02 3.16
N GLU A 129 1.27 2.96 3.30
CA GLU A 129 1.57 4.33 3.70
C GLU A 129 0.62 4.74 4.80
N CYS A 130 1.15 5.49 5.76
CA CYS A 130 0.37 6.07 6.84
C CYS A 130 0.72 7.55 6.94
N ASP A 131 -0.29 8.40 6.79
CA ASP A 131 -0.18 9.84 7.02
C ASP A 131 -0.54 10.15 8.46
N LEU A 132 0.32 10.91 9.11
CA LEU A 132 0.15 11.34 10.49
C LEU A 132 0.36 12.84 10.63
N VAL A 133 -0.41 13.44 11.51
CA VAL A 133 -0.09 14.72 12.14
C VAL A 133 0.47 14.42 13.53
N PHE A 134 1.64 14.99 13.84
CA PHE A 134 2.38 14.72 15.07
C PHE A 134 2.76 16.02 15.79
N PRO A 135 2.82 16.01 17.13
CA PRO A 135 3.18 17.18 17.92
C PRO A 135 4.68 17.44 17.84
N ARG A 136 5.08 18.72 17.74
CA ARG A 136 6.50 19.12 17.70
C ARG A 136 6.95 19.61 19.07
N ALA A 137 8.20 19.30 19.44
CA ALA A 137 8.77 19.70 20.74
C ALA A 137 8.76 21.23 20.98
N GLY A 138 8.82 22.04 19.92
CA GLY A 138 8.75 23.51 19.97
C GLY A 138 7.34 24.09 19.88
N GLY A 139 6.29 23.26 20.00
CA GLY A 139 4.90 23.66 19.83
C GLY A 139 4.39 23.50 18.41
N GLY A 140 3.06 23.48 18.28
CA GLY A 140 2.36 23.19 17.04
C GLY A 140 2.50 21.73 16.60
N VAL A 141 2.06 21.47 15.37
CA VAL A 141 2.04 20.14 14.77
C VAL A 141 2.77 20.12 13.43
N GLY A 142 3.24 18.95 13.03
CA GLY A 142 3.78 18.69 11.70
C GLY A 142 3.07 17.51 11.04
N GLN A 143 3.18 17.42 9.73
CA GLN A 143 2.66 16.28 8.97
C GLN A 143 3.80 15.39 8.48
N ILE A 144 3.60 14.08 8.52
CA ILE A 144 4.56 13.08 8.06
C ILE A 144 3.83 11.95 7.33
N THR A 145 4.39 11.49 6.23
CA THR A 145 4.02 10.22 5.58
C THR A 145 5.07 9.18 5.92
N VAL A 146 4.64 8.06 6.50
CA VAL A 146 5.49 6.90 6.77
C VAL A 146 5.23 5.86 5.70
N HIS A 147 6.27 5.38 5.03
CA HIS A 147 6.20 4.30 4.06
C HIS A 147 6.64 3.01 4.71
N LEU A 148 5.78 2.00 4.66
CA LEU A 148 5.99 0.71 5.30
C LEU A 148 5.96 -0.43 4.28
N ARG A 149 6.66 -1.52 4.59
CA ARG A 149 6.63 -2.76 3.84
C ARG A 149 6.21 -3.90 4.77
N LYS A 150 5.34 -4.76 4.27
CA LYS A 150 4.96 -6.00 4.95
C LYS A 150 6.15 -6.96 4.93
N GLU A 151 6.49 -7.44 6.11
CA GLU A 151 7.46 -8.51 6.37
C GLU A 151 6.74 -9.72 7.00
N LEU A 152 7.48 -10.78 7.29
CA LEU A 152 6.91 -11.99 7.88
C LEU A 152 6.31 -11.73 9.28
N THR A 153 6.93 -10.84 10.06
CA THR A 153 6.59 -10.56 11.46
C THR A 153 5.72 -9.32 11.67
N GLY A 154 5.44 -8.54 10.61
CA GLY A 154 4.70 -7.29 10.72
C GLY A 154 4.98 -6.31 9.60
N TYR A 155 4.94 -5.02 9.90
CA TYR A 155 5.31 -3.95 8.96
C TYR A 155 6.59 -3.27 9.44
N SER A 156 7.58 -3.16 8.55
CA SER A 156 8.80 -2.39 8.80
C SER A 156 8.73 -1.04 8.09
N VAL A 157 9.29 0.00 8.72
CA VAL A 157 9.38 1.32 8.11
C VAL A 157 10.54 1.36 7.12
N GLN A 158 10.25 1.71 5.88
CA GLN A 158 11.22 1.82 4.80
C GLN A 158 11.74 3.25 4.67
N SER A 159 10.84 4.22 4.81
CA SER A 159 11.18 5.64 4.77
C SER A 159 10.09 6.47 5.45
N SER A 160 10.41 7.73 5.76
CA SER A 160 9.42 8.69 6.24
C SER A 160 9.73 10.07 5.70
N LYS A 161 8.69 10.80 5.29
CA LYS A 161 8.81 12.13 4.67
C LYS A 161 8.00 13.14 5.47
N ILE A 162 8.67 14.15 6.02
CA ILE A 162 8.04 15.27 6.71
C ILE A 162 7.58 16.28 5.66
N TRP A 163 6.37 16.79 5.81
CA TRP A 163 5.81 17.85 5.00
C TRP A 163 5.86 19.18 5.76
N ASN A 164 6.41 20.22 5.13
CA ASN A 164 6.52 21.56 5.70
C ASN A 164 5.33 22.42 5.29
N LEU A 165 4.13 21.87 5.40
CA LEU A 165 2.88 22.58 5.16
C LEU A 165 2.27 22.99 6.51
N PRO A 166 1.64 24.18 6.59
CA PRO A 166 0.85 24.51 7.76
C PRO A 166 -0.30 23.51 7.87
N VAL A 167 -0.40 22.85 9.02
CA VAL A 167 -1.46 21.88 9.32
C VAL A 167 -1.98 22.16 10.73
N GLU A 168 -3.27 21.94 10.92
CA GLU A 168 -3.94 22.06 12.22
C GLU A 168 -4.14 20.67 12.83
N ALA A 169 -4.16 20.60 14.17
CA ALA A 169 -4.46 19.36 14.87
C ALA A 169 -5.95 18.99 14.70
N PRO A 170 -6.27 17.78 14.23
CA PRO A 170 -7.66 17.32 14.16
C PRO A 170 -8.33 17.27 15.54
N PRO A 171 -9.65 17.57 15.64
CA PRO A 171 -10.38 17.44 16.89
C PRO A 171 -10.45 15.96 17.33
N PRO A 172 -10.74 15.67 18.60
CA PRO A 172 -10.94 14.29 19.07
C PRO A 172 -12.01 13.55 18.25
N HIS A 173 -11.66 12.39 17.68
CA HIS A 173 -12.61 11.54 16.94
C HIS A 173 -13.08 10.32 17.73
N TYR A 174 -12.48 10.06 18.90
CA TYR A 174 -12.81 8.87 19.69
C TYR A 174 -14.21 9.01 20.30
N VAL A 175 -15.05 8.01 20.04
CA VAL A 175 -16.36 7.86 20.67
C VAL A 175 -16.34 6.53 21.43
N PRO A 176 -16.48 6.54 22.77
CA PRO A 176 -16.55 5.31 23.55
C PRO A 176 -17.68 4.39 23.08
N ALA A 177 -17.46 3.08 23.14
CA ALA A 177 -18.54 2.13 22.89
C ALA A 177 -19.68 2.35 23.90
N PRO A 178 -20.96 2.27 23.48
CA PRO A 178 -22.08 2.40 24.41
C PRO A 178 -21.97 1.33 25.49
N THR A 179 -22.12 1.74 26.75
CA THR A 179 -22.10 0.80 27.88
C THR A 179 -23.30 -0.13 27.77
N PRO A 180 -23.13 -1.46 27.85
CA PRO A 180 -24.27 -2.38 27.82
C PRO A 180 -25.20 -2.07 29.00
N GLY A 181 -26.36 -1.47 28.71
CA GLY A 181 -27.37 -1.12 29.72
C GLY A 181 -27.82 0.35 29.77
N SER A 182 -27.26 1.26 28.96
CA SER A 182 -27.69 2.67 28.93
C SER A 182 -28.76 2.99 27.86
N GLY A 183 -29.54 2.00 27.43
CA GLY A 183 -30.70 2.22 26.56
C GLY A 183 -31.93 2.48 27.42
N GLY A 184 -32.40 3.73 27.44
CA GLY A 184 -33.71 4.09 28.01
C GLY A 184 -34.86 3.71 27.11
#